data_AF-A0A3N0VVJ1-F1
#
_entry.id   AF-A0A3N0VVJ1-F1
#
_cell.length_a   1.000
_cell.length_b   1.000
_cell.length_c   1.000
_cell.angle_alpha   90.00
_cell.angle_beta   90.00
_cell.angle_gamma   90.00
#
_symmetry.space_group_name_H-M   'P 1'
#
loop_
_entity.id
_entity.type
_entity.pdbx_description
1 polymer ?
#
loop_
_entity_poly.entity_id
_entity_poly.type
_entity_poly.pdbx_seq_one_letter_code
_entity_poly.pdbx_strand_id
1 'polypeptide(L)'
;MWNTNSAQEKKILNILNRELKKEVKNQFKSRLFNGDTISIVKEFSIDQEKKLSFEIRMTSSYFTGTQLIKQEVPLAKLKKIGKDIQIILEAEDDSVITTVTNAKADEKTQTSKSNLFYLYMSSEQNNEKMGEELQNAFKKAGYPLIKEYWAD
;
A
#
# COMPACT_ATOMS: atom_id res chain seq x y z
N MET A 1 -2.43 -16.17 17.98
CA MET A 1 -1.05 -16.49 17.54
C MET A 1 -0.28 -15.18 17.44
N TRP A 2 0.93 -15.11 18.00
CA TRP A 2 1.76 -13.90 17.93
C TRP A 2 2.62 -13.95 16.66
N ASN A 3 2.50 -12.97 15.78
CA ASN A 3 3.42 -12.80 14.66
C ASN A 3 4.73 -12.21 15.18
N THR A 4 5.77 -13.02 15.24
CA THR A 4 7.14 -12.56 15.53
C THR A 4 7.81 -12.11 14.24
N ASN A 5 7.48 -10.90 13.80
CA ASN A 5 8.20 -10.28 12.68
C ASN A 5 9.65 -10.01 13.07
N SER A 6 10.58 -10.22 12.13
CA SER A 6 11.99 -9.90 12.34
C SER A 6 12.16 -8.39 12.59
N ALA A 7 13.26 -7.98 13.22
CA ALA A 7 13.55 -6.56 13.43
C ALA A 7 13.57 -5.76 12.11
N GLN A 8 13.98 -6.41 11.01
CA GLN A 8 14.01 -5.80 9.68
C GLN A 8 12.61 -5.65 9.08
N GLU A 9 11.74 -6.66 9.23
CA GLU A 9 10.34 -6.58 8.82
C GLU A 9 9.57 -5.51 9.61
N LYS A 10 9.85 -5.39 10.92
CA LYS A 10 9.29 -4.30 11.74
C LYS A 10 9.68 -2.92 11.22
N LYS A 11 10.91 -2.74 10.70
CA LYS A 11 11.34 -1.47 10.11
C LYS A 11 10.54 -1.12 8.87
N ILE A 12 10.23 -2.09 8.01
CA ILE A 12 9.34 -1.91 6.85
C ILE A 12 7.97 -1.45 7.31
N LEU A 13 7.35 -2.18 8.25
CA LEU A 13 6.02 -1.86 8.77
C LEU A 13 5.96 -0.47 9.44
N ASN A 14 7.00 -0.10 10.18
CA ASN A 14 7.08 1.21 10.81
C ASN A 14 7.08 2.35 9.79
N ILE A 15 7.79 2.20 8.67
CA ILE A 15 7.79 3.20 7.59
C ILE A 15 6.40 3.25 6.96
N LEU A 16 5.89 2.11 6.48
CA LEU A 16 4.60 2.05 5.78
C LEU A 16 3.45 2.61 6.64
N ASN A 17 3.35 2.22 7.91
CA ASN A 17 2.28 2.67 8.79
C ASN A 17 2.44 4.14 9.22
N ARG A 18 3.67 4.64 9.36
CA ARG A 18 3.93 6.07 9.61
C ARG A 18 3.44 6.92 8.43
N GLU A 19 3.76 6.50 7.22
CA GLU A 19 3.40 7.25 6.00
C GLU A 19 1.92 7.12 5.65
N LEU A 20 1.30 5.96 5.85
CA LEU A 20 -0.15 5.80 5.66
C LEU A 20 -0.95 6.70 6.61
N LYS A 21 -0.51 6.83 7.87
CA LYS A 21 -1.13 7.74 8.84
C LYS A 21 -0.98 9.20 8.45
N LYS A 22 0.19 9.58 7.92
CA LYS A 22 0.41 10.93 7.39
C LYS A 22 -0.48 11.20 6.19
N GLU A 23 -0.60 10.26 5.26
CA GLU A 23 -1.48 10.38 4.08
C GLU A 23 -2.91 10.69 4.52
N VAL A 24 -3.48 9.88 5.42
CA VAL A 24 -4.86 10.07 5.92
C VAL A 24 -5.05 11.43 6.59
N LYS A 25 -4.02 11.96 7.25
CA LYS A 25 -4.04 13.30 7.87
C LYS A 25 -3.91 14.44 6.85
N ASN A 26 -3.15 14.21 5.79
CA ASN A 26 -2.75 15.25 4.83
C ASN A 26 -3.55 15.22 3.52
N GLN A 27 -4.36 14.18 3.26
CA GLN A 27 -5.15 14.04 2.04
C GLN A 27 -5.97 15.30 1.71
N PHE A 28 -6.61 15.93 2.71
CA PHE A 28 -7.40 17.16 2.56
C PHE A 28 -6.57 18.43 2.35
N LYS A 29 -5.25 18.37 2.55
CA LYS A 29 -4.31 19.48 2.40
C LYS A 29 -3.54 19.40 1.08
N SER A 30 -3.62 18.26 0.40
CA SER A 30 -2.92 18.05 -0.86
C SER A 30 -3.48 18.97 -1.94
N ARG A 31 -2.59 19.58 -2.72
CA ARG A 31 -2.99 20.30 -3.95
C ARG A 31 -3.54 19.34 -5.02
N LEU A 32 -3.23 18.05 -4.88
CA LEU A 32 -3.71 16.99 -5.77
C LEU A 32 -4.99 16.31 -5.25
N PHE A 33 -5.61 16.87 -4.20
CA PHE A 33 -6.86 16.31 -3.67
C PHE A 33 -7.97 16.39 -4.72
N ASN A 34 -8.38 15.24 -5.22
CA ASN A 34 -9.39 15.07 -6.27
C ASN A 34 -10.79 14.73 -5.70
N GLY A 35 -10.94 14.76 -4.36
CA GLY A 35 -12.16 14.36 -3.67
C GLY A 35 -12.16 12.90 -3.19
N ASP A 36 -11.19 12.09 -3.60
CA ASP A 36 -11.03 10.73 -3.09
C ASP A 36 -10.52 10.78 -1.65
N THR A 37 -11.12 9.99 -0.76
CA THR A 37 -10.66 9.88 0.63
C THR A 37 -10.37 8.45 1.01
N ILE A 38 -9.37 8.27 1.86
CA ILE A 38 -9.03 6.99 2.46
C ILE A 38 -9.07 7.08 4.00
N SER A 39 -9.41 5.96 4.62
CA SER A 39 -9.25 5.73 6.07
C SER A 39 -8.72 4.32 6.32
N ILE A 40 -7.94 4.17 7.39
CA ILE A 40 -7.29 2.90 7.72
C ILE A 40 -8.30 1.98 8.40
N VAL A 41 -8.51 0.78 7.84
CA VAL A 41 -9.29 -0.30 8.47
C VAL A 41 -8.37 -1.28 9.15
N LYS A 42 -7.29 -1.68 8.47
CA LYS A 42 -6.16 -2.44 9.03
C LYS A 42 -4.85 -1.86 8.52
N GLU A 43 -3.95 -1.58 9.45
CA GLU A 43 -2.58 -1.16 9.16
C GLU A 43 -1.82 -2.23 8.37
N PHE A 44 -0.73 -1.82 7.74
CA PHE A 44 0.19 -2.77 7.11
C PHE A 44 0.68 -3.78 8.14
N SER A 45 0.64 -5.05 7.75
CA SER A 45 1.13 -6.16 8.54
C SER A 45 1.83 -7.18 7.64
N ILE A 46 2.77 -7.92 8.23
CA ILE A 46 3.40 -9.09 7.61
C ILE A 46 2.94 -10.30 8.43
N ASP A 47 2.42 -11.31 7.74
CA ASP A 47 1.97 -12.56 8.35
C ASP A 47 3.10 -13.60 8.45
N GLN A 48 2.77 -14.78 8.99
CA GLN A 48 3.73 -15.88 9.14
C GLN A 48 4.21 -16.44 7.78
N GLU A 49 3.41 -16.28 6.72
CA GLU A 49 3.72 -16.68 5.34
C GLU A 49 4.53 -15.61 4.59
N LYS A 50 4.96 -14.55 5.27
CA LYS A 50 5.68 -13.41 4.67
C LYS A 50 4.84 -12.70 3.61
N LYS A 51 3.54 -12.59 3.84
CA LYS A 51 2.61 -11.79 3.03
C LYS A 51 2.45 -10.40 3.66
N LEU A 52 2.78 -9.37 2.89
CA LEU A 52 2.44 -7.99 3.23
C LEU A 52 0.98 -7.75 2.89
N SER A 53 0.22 -7.19 3.83
CA SER A 53 -1.18 -6.85 3.61
C SER A 53 -1.60 -5.61 4.37
N PHE A 54 -2.64 -4.93 3.88
CA PHE A 54 -3.33 -3.85 4.58
C PHE A 54 -4.78 -3.78 4.09
N GLU A 55 -5.59 -2.99 4.79
CA GLU A 55 -6.99 -2.75 4.41
C GLU A 55 -7.34 -1.28 4.65
N ILE A 56 -7.89 -0.64 3.62
CA ILE A 56 -8.40 0.73 3.69
C ILE A 56 -9.86 0.77 3.32
N ARG A 57 -10.52 1.83 3.77
CA ARG A 57 -11.82 2.26 3.31
C ARG A 57 -11.63 3.46 2.40
N MET A 58 -12.20 3.42 1.20
CA MET A 58 -12.10 4.46 0.19
C MET A 58 -13.48 5.00 -0.20
N THR A 59 -13.55 6.31 -0.41
CA THR A 59 -14.67 6.99 -1.06
C THR A 59 -14.15 7.77 -2.25
N SER A 60 -14.92 7.84 -3.34
CA SER A 60 -14.54 8.56 -4.55
C SER A 60 -15.77 9.15 -5.24
N SER A 61 -15.56 10.17 -6.07
CA SER A 61 -16.59 10.64 -7.00
C SER A 61 -16.86 9.67 -8.16
N TYR A 62 -15.93 8.75 -8.44
CA TYR A 62 -16.02 7.79 -9.54
C TYR A 62 -16.88 6.56 -9.23
N PHE A 63 -17.24 6.32 -7.97
CA PHE A 63 -18.15 5.24 -7.58
C PHE A 63 -19.09 5.69 -6.47
N THR A 64 -20.28 5.09 -6.41
CA THR A 64 -21.24 5.44 -5.37
C THR A 64 -21.02 4.64 -4.10
N GLY A 65 -20.92 5.32 -2.96
CA GLY A 65 -20.79 4.71 -1.64
C GLY A 65 -19.34 4.51 -1.23
N THR A 66 -19.10 3.48 -0.43
CA THR A 66 -17.80 3.22 0.20
C THR A 66 -17.28 1.86 -0.23
N GLN A 67 -15.99 1.78 -0.52
CA GLN A 67 -15.29 0.54 -0.83
C GLN A 67 -14.34 0.17 0.31
N LEU A 68 -14.34 -1.09 0.72
CA LEU A 68 -13.27 -1.69 1.51
C LEU A 68 -12.30 -2.35 0.55
N ILE A 69 -11.04 -1.93 0.58
CA ILE A 69 -9.99 -2.42 -0.30
C ILE A 69 -8.93 -3.10 0.56
N LYS A 70 -8.75 -4.39 0.33
CA LYS A 70 -7.67 -5.19 0.92
C LYS A 70 -6.69 -5.55 -0.18
N GLN A 71 -5.40 -5.29 0.03
CA GLN A 71 -4.35 -5.82 -0.83
C GLN A 71 -3.43 -6.76 -0.06
N GLU A 72 -2.95 -7.78 -0.76
CA GLU A 72 -2.04 -8.78 -0.21
C GLU A 72 -0.98 -9.14 -1.26
N VAL A 73 0.28 -9.26 -0.84
CA VAL A 73 1.38 -9.66 -1.72
C VAL A 73 2.45 -10.43 -0.94
N PRO A 74 2.95 -11.57 -1.44
CA PRO A 74 4.11 -12.24 -0.84
C PRO A 74 5.37 -11.37 -1.00
N LEU A 75 6.11 -11.13 0.09
CA LEU A 75 7.31 -10.29 0.07
C LEU A 75 8.36 -10.76 -0.94
N ALA A 76 8.53 -12.07 -1.09
CA ALA A 76 9.48 -12.68 -2.02
C ALA A 76 9.15 -12.41 -3.51
N LYS A 77 7.91 -12.00 -3.80
CA LYS A 77 7.44 -11.69 -5.15
C LYS A 77 7.63 -10.22 -5.52
N LEU A 78 7.91 -9.34 -4.55
CA LEU A 78 8.20 -7.93 -4.81
C LEU A 78 9.55 -7.79 -5.53
N LYS A 79 9.58 -6.95 -6.57
CA LYS A 79 10.75 -6.70 -7.41
C LYS A 79 11.16 -5.24 -7.41
N LYS A 80 10.19 -4.32 -7.41
CA LYS A 80 10.47 -2.91 -7.64
C LYS A 80 9.63 -1.99 -6.77
N ILE A 81 10.10 -0.75 -6.65
CA ILE A 81 9.38 0.36 -6.05
C ILE A 81 9.50 1.57 -6.96
N GLY A 82 8.38 2.22 -7.23
CA GLY A 82 8.32 3.40 -8.07
C GLY A 82 7.19 4.32 -7.65
N LYS A 83 7.11 5.48 -8.31
CA LYS A 83 6.02 6.43 -8.12
C LYS A 83 5.62 7.03 -9.46
N ASP A 84 4.33 7.03 -9.70
CA ASP A 84 3.68 7.87 -10.70
C ASP A 84 2.78 8.87 -9.95
N ILE A 85 1.46 8.66 -9.92
CA ILE A 85 0.55 9.43 -9.06
C ILE A 85 0.65 8.96 -7.59
N GLN A 86 0.84 7.66 -7.39
CA GLN A 86 0.95 7.04 -6.07
C GLN A 86 2.21 6.17 -6.00
N ILE A 87 2.69 5.91 -4.78
CA ILE A 87 3.78 4.96 -4.58
C ILE A 87 3.27 3.53 -4.80
N ILE A 88 3.99 2.77 -5.62
CA ILE A 88 3.63 1.41 -6.03
C ILE A 88 4.80 0.47 -5.75
N LEU A 89 4.49 -0.70 -5.20
CA LEU A 89 5.39 -1.85 -5.18
C LEU A 89 5.00 -2.78 -6.34
N GLU A 90 5.94 -3.02 -7.26
CA GLU A 90 5.73 -3.94 -8.38
C GLU A 90 6.21 -5.34 -7.98
N ALA A 91 5.37 -6.34 -8.22
CA ALA A 91 5.61 -7.75 -7.97
C ALA A 91 5.70 -8.54 -9.28
N GLU A 92 5.97 -9.84 -9.18
CA GLU A 92 5.73 -10.77 -10.29
C GLU A 92 4.25 -10.78 -10.70
N ASP A 93 3.99 -11.15 -11.95
CA ASP A 93 2.65 -11.22 -12.51
C ASP A 93 1.69 -12.02 -11.60
N ASP A 94 0.46 -11.52 -11.50
CA ASP A 94 -0.63 -12.12 -10.71
C ASP A 94 -0.33 -12.40 -9.23
N SER A 95 0.72 -11.80 -8.67
CA SER A 95 1.14 -12.03 -7.28
C SER A 95 0.49 -11.09 -6.26
N VAL A 96 -0.11 -9.99 -6.71
CA VAL A 96 -0.87 -9.08 -5.87
C VAL A 96 -2.35 -9.46 -5.95
N ILE A 97 -2.95 -9.74 -4.81
CA ILE A 97 -4.38 -10.01 -4.69
C ILE A 97 -5.04 -8.76 -4.14
N THR A 98 -6.00 -8.21 -4.88
CA THR A 98 -6.83 -7.09 -4.42
C THR A 98 -8.26 -7.57 -4.25
N THR A 99 -8.82 -7.37 -3.06
CA THR A 99 -10.22 -7.65 -2.76
C THR A 99 -10.94 -6.33 -2.49
N VAL A 100 -11.98 -6.06 -3.25
CA VAL A 100 -12.82 -4.87 -3.12
C VAL A 100 -14.22 -5.30 -2.70
N THR A 101 -14.67 -4.84 -1.54
CA THR A 101 -16.05 -5.04 -1.05
C THR A 101 -16.79 -3.72 -1.09
N ASN A 102 -17.88 -3.65 -1.85
CA ASN A 102 -18.74 -2.46 -1.91
C ASN A 102 -19.73 -2.50 -0.73
N ALA A 103 -19.66 -1.52 0.17
CA ALA A 103 -20.51 -1.42 1.35
C ALA A 103 -21.90 -0.83 1.03
N LYS A 104 -22.63 -1.47 0.10
CA LYS A 104 -24.05 -1.20 -0.18
C LYS A 104 -24.90 -2.44 0.13
N ALA A 105 -26.23 -2.28 0.12
CA ALA A 105 -27.25 -3.24 0.58
C ALA A 105 -27.08 -4.71 0.14
N ASP A 106 -26.41 -4.94 -1.00
CA ASP A 106 -25.91 -6.26 -1.39
C ASP A 106 -24.37 -6.19 -1.43
N GLU A 107 -23.69 -6.58 -0.36
CA GLU A 107 -22.23 -6.59 -0.29
C GLU A 107 -21.66 -7.42 -1.46
N LYS A 108 -21.17 -6.73 -2.49
CA LYS A 108 -20.50 -7.36 -3.62
C LYS A 108 -19.01 -7.29 -3.40
N THR A 109 -18.41 -8.46 -3.16
CA THR A 109 -16.96 -8.64 -3.12
C THR A 109 -16.46 -9.05 -4.50
N GLN A 110 -15.40 -8.39 -4.95
CA GLN A 110 -14.67 -8.71 -6.16
C GLN A 110 -13.20 -8.93 -5.81
N THR A 111 -12.60 -9.96 -6.40
CA THR A 111 -11.17 -10.24 -6.25
C THR A 111 -10.52 -10.18 -7.63
N SER A 112 -9.41 -9.47 -7.71
CA SER A 112 -8.57 -9.39 -8.89
C SER A 112 -7.12 -9.71 -8.55
N LYS A 113 -6.38 -10.14 -9.57
CA LYS A 113 -4.93 -10.33 -9.50
C LYS A 113 -4.25 -9.30 -10.39
N SER A 114 -3.08 -8.84 -9.96
CA SER A 114 -2.22 -7.95 -10.73
C SER A 114 -0.77 -8.11 -10.27
N ASN A 115 0.13 -7.33 -10.87
CA ASN A 115 1.50 -7.14 -10.44
C ASN A 115 1.71 -5.86 -9.60
N LEU A 116 0.67 -5.04 -9.39
CA LEU A 116 0.80 -3.71 -8.76
C LEU A 116 0.14 -3.66 -7.38
N PHE A 117 0.97 -3.43 -6.36
CA PHE A 117 0.54 -3.22 -4.98
C PHE A 117 0.61 -1.72 -4.65
N TYR A 118 -0.55 -1.08 -4.56
CA TYR A 118 -0.67 0.35 -4.39
C TYR A 118 -0.57 0.72 -2.91
N LEU A 119 0.31 1.64 -2.55
CA LEU A 119 0.43 2.09 -1.17
C LEU A 119 -0.61 3.14 -0.79
N TYR A 120 -1.38 3.65 -1.77
CA TYR A 120 -2.36 4.74 -1.62
C TYR A 120 -1.76 6.00 -1.00
N MET A 121 -0.47 6.27 -1.25
CA MET A 121 0.26 7.44 -0.76
C MET A 121 0.52 8.39 -1.93
N SER A 122 -0.13 9.56 -1.90
CA SER A 122 -0.13 10.53 -2.99
C SER A 122 -0.09 11.99 -2.53
N SER A 123 -0.38 12.26 -1.26
CA SER A 123 -0.52 13.63 -0.74
C SER A 123 0.81 14.39 -0.57
N GLU A 124 1.93 13.69 -0.46
CA GLU A 124 3.25 14.28 -0.23
C GLU A 124 4.05 14.37 -1.55
N GLN A 125 4.46 15.60 -1.90
CA GLN A 125 5.40 15.87 -2.99
C GLN A 125 6.85 15.75 -2.51
N ASN A 126 7.79 15.51 -3.42
CA ASN A 126 9.23 15.36 -3.12
C ASN A 126 9.50 14.24 -2.11
N ASN A 127 8.74 13.16 -2.20
CA ASN A 127 8.80 12.02 -1.28
C ASN A 127 9.77 10.92 -1.74
N GLU A 128 10.69 11.21 -2.66
CA GLU A 128 11.68 10.24 -3.16
C GLU A 128 12.52 9.62 -2.05
N LYS A 129 12.86 10.41 -1.03
CA LYS A 129 13.55 9.95 0.19
C LYS A 129 12.79 8.83 0.92
N MET A 130 11.46 8.86 0.87
CA MET A 130 10.63 7.78 1.42
C MET A 130 10.82 6.49 0.62
N GLY A 131 10.82 6.58 -0.71
CA GLY A 131 11.12 5.45 -1.61
C GLY A 131 12.46 4.82 -1.31
N GLU A 132 13.49 5.63 -1.08
CA GLU A 132 14.83 5.17 -0.68
C GLU A 132 14.85 4.54 0.72
N GLU A 133 14.12 5.10 1.68
CA GLU A 133 14.00 4.50 3.02
C GLU A 133 13.35 3.11 2.95
N LEU A 134 12.28 2.97 2.16
CA LEU A 134 11.61 1.70 1.92
C LEU A 134 12.53 0.71 1.20
N GLN A 135 13.15 1.10 0.08
CA GLN A 135 14.06 0.25 -0.68
C GLN A 135 15.17 -0.33 0.22
N ASN A 136 15.79 0.52 1.04
CA ASN A 136 16.83 0.10 1.98
C ASN A 136 16.31 -0.84 3.06
N ALA A 137 15.09 -0.60 3.58
CA ALA A 137 14.48 -1.47 4.59
C ALA A 137 14.16 -2.86 4.01
N PHE A 138 13.60 -2.92 2.80
CA PHE A 138 13.34 -4.18 2.09
C PHE A 138 14.64 -4.95 1.79
N LYS A 139 15.68 -4.26 1.29
CA LYS A 139 17.00 -4.86 1.07
C LYS A 139 17.58 -5.49 2.35
N LYS A 140 17.51 -4.77 3.49
CA LYS A 140 17.99 -5.29 4.79
C LYS A 140 17.18 -6.47 5.31
N ALA A 141 15.92 -6.57 4.92
CA ALA A 141 15.05 -7.70 5.25
C ALA A 141 15.23 -8.92 4.31
N GLY A 142 16.10 -8.83 3.31
CA GLY A 142 16.36 -9.92 2.35
C GLY A 142 15.48 -9.88 1.10
N TYR A 143 14.76 -8.79 0.86
CA TYR A 143 13.87 -8.59 -0.30
C TYR A 143 14.39 -7.40 -1.13
N PRO A 144 15.43 -7.55 -1.96
CA PRO A 144 16.00 -6.43 -2.68
C PRO A 144 15.01 -5.89 -3.72
N LEU A 145 14.53 -4.66 -3.53
CA LEU A 145 13.72 -3.95 -4.52
C LEU A 145 14.60 -3.03 -5.38
N ILE A 146 14.31 -2.99 -6.67
CA ILE A 146 14.89 -2.02 -7.61
C ILE A 146 14.05 -0.73 -7.53
N LYS A 147 14.69 0.43 -7.32
CA LYS A 147 14.00 1.73 -7.42
C LYS A 147 13.88 2.08 -8.90
N GLU A 148 12.66 2.30 -9.35
CA GLU A 148 12.37 2.79 -10.71
C GLU A 148 12.13 4.30 -10.71
N TYR A 149 11.58 4.80 -11.82
CA TYR A 149 11.19 6.18 -11.98
C TYR A 149 10.32 6.68 -10.82
N TRP A 150 10.54 7.93 -10.44
CA TRP A 150 9.86 8.61 -9.35
C TRP A 150 9.33 9.95 -9.84
N ALA A 151 8.04 9.99 -10.18
CA ALA A 151 7.37 11.23 -10.55
C ALA A 151 7.04 12.08 -9.31
N ASP A 152 7.03 13.40 -9.46
CA ASP A 152 6.57 14.35 -8.43
C ASP A 152 5.38 15.19 -8.89
#